data_AF-A0A5P8AVR5-F1
#
_entry.id   AF-A0A5P8AVR5-F1
#
_cell.length_a   1.000
_cell.length_b   1.000
_cell.length_c   1.000
_cell.angle_alpha   90.00
_cell.angle_beta   90.00
_cell.angle_gamma   90.00
#
_symmetry.space_group_name_H-M   'P 1'
#
loop_
_entity.id
_entity.type
_entity.pdbx_description
1 polymer ?
#
loop_
_entity_poly.entity_id
_entity_poly.type
_entity_poly.pdbx_seq_one_letter_code
_entity_poly.pdbx_strand_id
1 'polypeptide(L)'
;MIGCNNGGGEDPQKVFLTSIANLGKGFLDVFVTFGDMVTGAFGIKAETKKSDVGKYFADIETTMKTVKDKLNTVVAENSSYPKVKEVVDQFITGTLDKIAEGVKIVA
;
A
#
# COMPACT_ATOMS: atom_id res chain seq x y z
N MET A 1 40.10 16.08 35.62
CA MET A 1 38.66 16.14 35.29
C MET A 1 38.45 15.26 34.06
N ILE A 2 37.83 14.10 34.24
CA ILE A 2 37.36 13.28 33.12
C ILE A 2 36.10 13.98 32.62
N GLY A 3 36.23 14.71 31.52
CA GLY A 3 35.10 15.34 30.85
C GLY A 3 34.25 14.26 30.20
N CYS A 4 33.13 13.90 30.84
CA CYS A 4 32.00 13.28 30.17
C CYS A 4 31.51 14.27 29.10
N ASN A 5 32.00 14.15 27.88
CA ASN A 5 31.36 14.77 26.73
C ASN A 5 30.07 13.99 26.50
N ASN A 6 28.96 14.61 26.90
CA ASN A 6 27.60 14.11 26.74
C ASN A 6 27.40 13.45 25.38
N GLY A 7 27.05 12.17 25.39
CA GLY A 7 26.59 11.44 24.22
C GLY A 7 25.30 12.08 23.71
N GLY A 8 25.41 12.91 22.66
CA GLY A 8 24.29 13.47 21.92
C GLY A 8 23.72 12.44 20.95
N GLY A 9 23.16 11.34 21.47
CA GLY A 9 22.31 10.44 20.68
C GLY A 9 20.89 11.00 20.58
N GLU A 10 20.18 10.70 19.49
CA GLU A 10 18.75 11.00 19.40
C GLU A 10 17.97 10.26 20.50
N ASP A 11 17.00 10.94 21.10
CA ASP A 11 16.12 10.35 22.12
C ASP A 11 15.40 9.11 21.54
N PRO A 12 15.57 7.92 22.15
CA PRO A 12 15.00 6.67 21.62
C PRO A 12 13.47 6.69 21.50
N GLN A 13 12.76 7.41 22.37
CA GLN A 13 11.31 7.53 22.27
C GLN A 13 10.91 8.37 21.06
N LYS A 14 11.62 9.48 20.82
CA LYS A 14 11.40 10.32 19.64
C LYS A 14 11.66 9.58 18.34
N VAL A 15 12.72 8.77 18.28
CA VAL A 15 13.03 7.92 17.10
C VAL A 15 11.92 6.90 16.86
N PHE A 16 11.45 6.22 17.91
CA PHE A 16 10.36 5.25 17.81
C PHE A 16 9.05 5.89 17.33
N LEU A 17 8.63 7.01 17.93
CA LEU A 17 7.41 7.72 17.54
C LEU A 17 7.48 8.23 16.10
N THR A 18 8.64 8.75 15.68
CA THR A 18 8.86 9.19 14.29
C THR A 18 8.75 8.02 13.33
N SER A 19 9.31 6.86 13.67
CA SER A 19 9.22 5.66 12.84
C SER A 19 7.78 5.18 12.67
N ILE A 20 6.98 5.15 13.75
CA ILE A 20 5.56 4.78 13.68
C ILE A 20 4.75 5.82 12.87
N ALA A 21 5.04 7.11 13.03
CA ALA A 21 4.37 8.16 12.26
C ALA A 21 4.65 8.03 10.75
N ASN A 22 5.90 7.75 10.37
CA ASN A 22 6.28 7.52 8.98
C ASN A 22 5.63 6.26 8.41
N LEU A 23 5.57 5.17 9.19
CA LEU A 23 4.84 3.97 8.81
C LEU A 23 3.35 4.26 8.54
N GLY A 24 2.69 4.95 9.47
CA GLY A 24 1.28 5.33 9.33
C GLY A 24 1.04 6.23 8.11
N LYS A 25 1.93 7.20 7.86
CA LYS A 25 1.88 8.06 6.67
C LYS A 25 2.03 7.25 5.38
N GLY A 26 2.98 6.32 5.32
CA GLY A 26 3.19 5.46 4.16
C GLY A 26 1.91 4.70 3.79
N PHE A 27 1.25 4.08 4.77
CA PHE A 27 -0.04 3.41 4.53
C PHE A 27 -1.15 4.37 4.11
N LEU A 28 -1.25 5.54 4.74
CA LEU A 28 -2.24 6.55 4.36
C LEU A 28 -2.08 6.95 2.88
N ASP A 29 -0.85 7.19 2.42
CA ASP A 29 -0.57 7.56 1.03
C ASP A 29 -0.97 6.45 0.05
N VAL A 30 -0.78 5.17 0.42
CA VAL A 30 -1.27 4.02 -0.36
C VAL A 30 -2.78 4.05 -0.49
N PHE A 31 -3.51 4.19 0.61
CA PHE A 31 -4.97 4.11 0.61
C PHE A 31 -5.65 5.33 0.00
N VAL A 32 -5.06 6.51 0.12
CA VAL A 32 -5.51 7.70 -0.63
C VAL A 32 -5.35 7.46 -2.12
N THR A 33 -4.16 7.02 -2.57
CA THR A 33 -3.94 6.70 -3.99
C THR A 33 -4.93 5.65 -4.50
N PHE A 34 -5.18 4.61 -3.71
CA PHE A 34 -6.16 3.58 -4.03
C PHE A 34 -7.57 4.16 -4.18
N GLY A 35 -8.01 5.00 -3.24
CA GLY A 35 -9.30 5.68 -3.29
C GLY A 35 -9.47 6.51 -4.57
N ASP A 36 -8.45 7.29 -4.92
CA ASP A 36 -8.44 8.10 -6.15
C ASP A 36 -8.58 7.23 -7.41
N MET A 37 -7.83 6.12 -7.49
CA MET A 37 -7.91 5.18 -8.63
C MET A 37 -9.27 4.48 -8.70
N VAL A 38 -9.85 4.09 -7.57
CA VAL A 38 -11.17 3.43 -7.48
C VAL A 38 -12.28 4.38 -7.94
N THR A 39 -12.26 5.64 -7.51
CA THR A 39 -13.28 6.62 -7.93
C THR A 39 -13.26 6.85 -9.45
N GLY A 40 -12.11 6.69 -10.11
CA GLY A 40 -11.99 6.75 -11.56
C GLY A 40 -12.37 5.45 -12.29
N ALA A 41 -12.08 4.28 -11.71
CA ALA A 41 -12.22 2.98 -12.37
C ALA A 41 -13.63 2.37 -12.21
N PHE A 42 -14.32 2.55 -11.08
CA PHE A 42 -15.48 1.71 -10.72
C PHE A 42 -16.85 2.15 -11.31
N GLY A 43 -16.86 3.02 -12.33
CA GLY A 43 -18.05 3.73 -12.83
C GLY A 43 -19.01 2.98 -13.78
N ILE A 44 -19.15 1.64 -13.71
CA ILE A 44 -20.08 0.91 -14.60
C ILE A 44 -21.54 1.29 -14.30
N LYS A 45 -22.29 1.67 -15.34
CA LYS A 45 -23.73 1.93 -15.33
C LYS A 45 -24.43 0.97 -16.30
N ALA A 46 -25.76 0.93 -16.25
CA ALA A 46 -26.55 0.08 -17.14
C ALA A 46 -26.29 0.38 -18.64
N GLU A 47 -25.96 1.63 -18.98
CA GLU A 47 -25.62 2.07 -20.33
C GLU A 47 -24.14 1.87 -20.75
N THR A 48 -23.27 1.30 -19.91
CA THR A 48 -21.85 1.08 -20.25
C THR A 48 -21.70 0.10 -21.42
N LYS A 49 -20.93 0.47 -22.45
CA LYS A 49 -20.70 -0.39 -23.62
C LYS A 49 -19.87 -1.61 -23.23
N LYS A 50 -20.13 -2.75 -23.88
CA LYS A 50 -19.31 -3.97 -23.70
C LYS A 50 -17.81 -3.73 -23.88
N SER A 51 -17.40 -2.86 -24.80
CA SER A 51 -16.00 -2.47 -25.01
C SER A 51 -15.37 -1.80 -23.79
N ASP A 52 -16.17 -1.05 -23.03
CA ASP A 52 -15.71 -0.27 -21.89
C ASP A 52 -15.63 -1.14 -20.63
N VAL A 53 -16.33 -2.28 -20.61
CA VAL A 53 -16.25 -3.30 -19.55
C VAL A 53 -14.88 -3.99 -19.55
N GLY A 54 -14.29 -4.28 -20.71
CA GLY A 54 -12.94 -4.84 -20.78
C GLY A 54 -11.89 -3.86 -20.23
N LYS A 55 -12.03 -2.57 -20.58
CA LYS A 55 -11.17 -1.51 -20.05
C LYS A 55 -11.30 -1.38 -18.53
N TYR A 56 -12.53 -1.44 -18.01
CA TYR A 56 -12.80 -1.43 -16.58
C TYR A 56 -12.02 -2.51 -15.83
N PHE A 57 -12.04 -3.74 -16.32
CA PHE A 57 -11.31 -4.83 -15.67
C PHE A 57 -9.79 -4.61 -15.75
N ALA A 58 -9.25 -4.15 -16.88
CA ALA A 58 -7.84 -3.80 -17.00
C ALA A 58 -7.42 -2.67 -16.03
N ASP A 59 -8.29 -1.69 -15.79
CA ASP A 59 -8.05 -0.60 -14.83
C ASP A 59 -8.02 -1.13 -13.38
N ILE A 60 -8.88 -2.11 -13.04
CA ILE A 60 -8.83 -2.82 -11.75
C ILE A 60 -7.51 -3.59 -11.58
N GLU A 61 -7.07 -4.34 -12.59
CA GLU A 61 -5.78 -5.07 -12.51
C GLU A 61 -4.62 -4.11 -12.27
N THR A 62 -4.59 -3.01 -13.01
CA THR A 62 -3.57 -1.95 -12.88
C THR A 62 -3.58 -1.35 -11.48
N THR A 63 -4.78 -1.10 -10.93
CA THR A 63 -4.95 -0.58 -9.57
C THR A 63 -4.42 -1.58 -8.53
N MET A 64 -4.77 -2.87 -8.62
CA MET A 64 -4.29 -3.88 -7.68
C MET A 64 -2.77 -4.03 -7.71
N LYS A 65 -2.15 -4.03 -8.90
CA LYS A 65 -0.69 -4.06 -9.07
C LYS A 65 -0.04 -2.85 -8.40
N THR A 66 -0.57 -1.65 -8.64
CA THR A 66 0.00 -0.42 -8.10
C THR A 66 -0.09 -0.37 -6.57
N VAL A 67 -1.21 -0.81 -6.00
CA VAL A 67 -1.36 -0.93 -4.53
C VAL A 67 -0.39 -1.95 -3.96
N LYS A 68 -0.27 -3.13 -4.58
CA LYS A 68 0.69 -4.17 -4.18
C LYS A 68 2.12 -3.64 -4.15
N ASP A 69 2.54 -2.94 -5.20
CA ASP A 69 3.91 -2.40 -5.29
C ASP A 69 4.16 -1.36 -4.21
N LYS A 70 3.23 -0.43 -3.99
CA LYS A 70 3.37 0.60 -2.95
C LYS A 70 3.36 0.00 -1.53
N LEU A 71 2.54 -1.03 -1.27
CA LEU A 71 2.55 -1.74 0.02
C LEU A 71 3.91 -2.40 0.27
N ASN A 72 4.50 -3.04 -0.74
CA ASN A 72 5.84 -3.62 -0.64
C ASN A 72 6.91 -2.56 -0.36
N THR A 73 6.80 -1.38 -0.98
CA THR A 73 7.69 -0.24 -0.69
C THR A 73 7.57 0.19 0.77
N VAL A 74 6.35 0.42 1.28
CA VAL A 74 6.12 0.82 2.68
C VAL A 74 6.73 -0.19 3.64
N VAL A 75 6.55 -1.49 3.39
CA VAL A 75 7.14 -2.55 4.22
C VAL A 75 8.67 -2.55 4.17
N ALA A 76 9.25 -2.39 2.98
CA ALA A 76 10.72 -2.38 2.83
C ALA A 76 11.36 -1.18 3.57
N GLU A 77 10.76 0.00 3.47
CA GLU A 77 11.20 1.21 4.15
C GLU A 77 11.01 1.13 5.69
N ASN A 78 10.14 0.24 6.16
CA ASN A 78 9.80 0.06 7.57
C ASN A 78 10.06 -1.37 8.08
N SER A 79 11.16 -1.98 7.63
CA SER A 79 11.53 -3.38 7.91
C SER A 79 11.67 -3.74 9.40
N SER A 80 11.77 -2.76 10.30
CA SER A 80 11.79 -2.95 11.75
C SER A 80 10.49 -3.53 12.34
N TYR A 81 9.41 -3.64 11.54
CA TYR A 81 8.11 -4.13 11.98
C TYR A 81 7.72 -5.45 11.29
N PRO A 82 8.22 -6.62 11.75
CA PRO A 82 7.99 -7.89 11.08
C PRO A 82 6.51 -8.31 10.99
N LYS A 83 5.71 -7.99 12.02
CA LYS A 83 4.26 -8.26 12.01
C LYS A 83 3.52 -7.46 10.92
N VAL A 84 4.00 -6.27 10.58
CA VAL A 84 3.42 -5.47 9.50
C VAL A 84 3.64 -6.16 8.17
N LYS A 85 4.86 -6.67 7.93
CA LYS A 85 5.16 -7.46 6.74
C LYS A 85 4.25 -8.67 6.62
N GLU A 86 4.08 -9.44 7.70
CA GLU A 86 3.20 -10.62 7.70
C GLU A 86 1.76 -10.29 7.30
N VAL A 87 1.18 -9.23 7.88
CA VAL A 87 -0.18 -8.80 7.57
C VAL A 87 -0.30 -8.28 6.13
N VAL A 88 0.71 -7.54 5.65
CA VAL A 88 0.73 -7.04 4.27
C VAL A 88 0.86 -8.19 3.27
N ASP A 89 1.72 -9.17 3.53
CA ASP A 89 1.87 -10.36 2.68
C ASP A 89 0.57 -11.17 2.62
N GLN A 90 -0.12 -11.33 3.76
CA GLN A 90 -1.44 -11.97 3.82
C GLN A 90 -2.50 -11.18 3.05
N PHE A 91 -2.48 -9.85 3.13
CA PHE A 91 -3.42 -9.02 2.37
C PHE A 91 -3.17 -9.11 0.86
N ILE A 92 -1.90 -9.04 0.43
CA ILE A 92 -1.49 -9.15 -0.97
C ILE A 92 -1.94 -10.50 -1.53
N THR A 93 -1.51 -11.60 -0.91
CA THR A 93 -1.77 -12.97 -1.41
C THR A 93 -3.23 -13.38 -1.23
N GLY A 94 -3.84 -12.99 -0.11
CA GLY A 94 -5.19 -13.36 0.26
C GLY A 94 -6.27 -12.58 -0.49
N THR A 95 -5.95 -11.36 -0.95
CA THR A 95 -6.93 -10.41 -1.52
C THR A 95 -6.48 -9.84 -2.87
N LEU A 96 -5.39 -9.08 -2.93
CA LEU A 96 -5.01 -8.33 -4.15
C LEU A 96 -4.71 -9.26 -5.33
N ASP A 97 -3.95 -10.33 -5.08
CA ASP A 97 -3.58 -11.30 -6.11
C ASP A 97 -4.82 -12.04 -6.63
N LYS A 98 -5.78 -12.37 -5.75
CA LYS A 98 -7.04 -13.01 -6.16
C LYS A 98 -7.93 -12.09 -7.00
N ILE A 99 -7.96 -10.80 -6.70
CA ILE A 99 -8.69 -9.82 -7.53
C ILE A 99 -8.02 -9.73 -8.90
N ALA A 100 -6.69 -9.64 -8.96
CA ALA A 100 -5.95 -9.60 -10.21
C ALA A 100 -6.13 -10.88 -11.05
N GLU A 101 -6.19 -12.06 -10.42
CA GLU A 101 -6.53 -13.32 -11.07
C GLU A 101 -7.96 -13.34 -11.62
N GLY A 102 -8.94 -12.90 -10.81
CA GLY A 102 -10.34 -12.82 -11.24
C GLY A 102 -10.53 -11.91 -12.45
N VAL A 103 -9.81 -10.79 -12.51
CA VAL A 103 -9.80 -9.90 -13.67
C VAL A 103 -9.30 -10.59 -14.94
N LYS A 104 -8.24 -11.42 -14.86
CA LYS A 104 -7.70 -12.12 -16.03
C LYS A 104 -8.66 -13.14 -16.64
N ILE A 105 -9.63 -13.63 -15.87
CA ILE A 105 -10.65 -14.57 -16.35
C ILE A 105 -11.70 -13.85 -17.23
N VAL A 106 -11.94 -12.56 -16.96
CA VAL A 106 -13.02 -11.78 -17.58
C VAL A 106 -12.53 -10.77 -18.62
N ALA A 107 -11.22 -10.52 -18.70
CA ALA A 107 -10.56 -9.75 -19.75
C ALA A 107 -10.42 -10.56 -21.05
#